data_AF-A0A1D8A5D9-F1
#
_entry.id   AF-A0A1D8A5D9-F1
#
_cell.length_a   1.000
_cell.length_b   1.000
_cell.length_c   1.000
_cell.angle_alpha   90.00
_cell.angle_beta   90.00
_cell.angle_gamma   90.00
#
_symmetry.space_group_name_H-M   'P 1'
#
loop_
_entity.id
_entity.type
_entity.pdbx_description
1 polymer ?
#
loop_
_entity_poly.entity_id
_entity_poly.type
_entity_poly.pdbx_seq_one_letter_code
_entity_poly.pdbx_strand_id
1 'polypeptide(L)' 'MLSDQDRAERFLSLTGLTPEELRASLGEPSTLGAVMDFLCAHEPDLLGAADALDVQPEMLVAAQRKLGA' A
#
# COMPACT_ATOMS: atom_id res chain seq x y z
N MET A 1 -4.20 -7.80 -12.84
CA MET A 1 -3.24 -8.89 -13.10
C MET A 1 -1.87 -8.43 -13.60
N LEU A 2 -1.74 -7.58 -14.64
CA LEU A 2 -0.42 -7.01 -14.99
C LEU A 2 -0.06 -5.83 -14.06
N SER A 3 -0.98 -4.88 -13.87
CA SER A 3 -0.77 -3.72 -13.00
C SER A 3 -0.53 -4.07 -11.52
N ASP A 4 -1.16 -5.14 -11.01
CA ASP A 4 -0.90 -5.61 -9.63
C ASP A 4 0.52 -6.16 -9.46
N GLN A 5 1.02 -6.86 -10.46
CA GLN A 5 2.36 -7.45 -10.47
C GLN A 5 3.42 -6.33 -10.50
N ASP A 6 3.27 -5.38 -11.41
CA ASP A 6 4.16 -4.21 -11.53
C ASP A 6 4.13 -3.34 -10.27
N ARG A 7 2.94 -3.14 -9.70
CA ARG A 7 2.76 -2.40 -8.45
C ARG A 7 3.47 -3.09 -7.28
N ALA A 8 3.33 -4.42 -7.17
CA ALA A 8 3.99 -5.21 -6.14
C ALA A 8 5.52 -5.15 -6.26
N GLU A 9 6.09 -5.33 -7.46
CA GLU A 9 7.54 -5.23 -7.68
C GLU A 9 8.09 -3.84 -7.35
N ARG A 10 7.35 -2.78 -7.73
CA ARG A 10 7.74 -1.40 -7.40
C ARG A 10 7.70 -1.14 -5.89
N PHE A 11 6.67 -1.64 -5.21
CA PHE A 11 6.56 -1.51 -3.75
C PHE A 11 7.71 -2.20 -3.02
N LEU A 12 8.03 -3.44 -3.40
CA LEU A 12 9.17 -4.19 -2.83
C LEU A 12 10.50 -3.48 -3.10
N SER A 13 10.69 -2.96 -4.32
CA SER A 13 11.89 -2.20 -4.68
C SER A 13 12.05 -0.90 -3.88
N LEU A 14 10.94 -0.22 -3.57
CA LEU A 14 10.95 1.05 -2.80
C LEU A 14 11.12 0.83 -1.29
N THR A 15 10.52 -0.22 -0.75
CA THR A 15 10.61 -0.54 0.69
C THR A 15 11.85 -1.35 1.04
N GLY A 16 12.50 -1.97 0.04
CA GLY A 16 13.61 -2.90 0.23
C GLY A 16 13.19 -4.25 0.81
N LEU A 17 11.89 -4.50 0.95
CA LEU A 17 11.35 -5.74 1.49
C LEU A 17 11.30 -6.83 0.43
N THR A 18 11.54 -8.07 0.85
CA THR A 18 11.22 -9.26 0.07
C THR A 18 9.73 -9.66 0.23
N PRO A 19 9.17 -10.46 -0.69
CA PRO A 19 7.79 -10.95 -0.55
C PRO A 19 7.52 -11.74 0.75
N GLU A 20 8.54 -12.39 1.31
CA GLU A 20 8.44 -13.12 2.58
C GLU A 20 8.44 -12.16 3.78
N GLU A 21 9.33 -11.17 3.80
CA GLU A 21 9.36 -10.13 4.84
C GLU A 21 8.09 -9.27 4.83
N LEU A 22 7.57 -8.97 3.64
CA LEU A 22 6.28 -8.29 3.50
C LEU A 22 5.17 -9.12 4.16
N ARG A 23 5.08 -10.43 3.85
CA ARG A 23 4.08 -11.33 4.45
C ARG A 23 4.24 -11.44 5.97
N ALA A 24 5.46 -11.53 6.45
CA ALA A 24 5.76 -11.60 7.88
C ALA A 24 5.40 -10.31 8.63
N SER A 25 5.47 -9.16 7.94
CA SER A 25 5.21 -7.84 8.53
C SER A 25 3.81 -7.30 8.25
N LEU A 26 2.90 -8.08 7.65
CA LEU A 26 1.50 -7.67 7.40
C LEU A 26 0.73 -7.29 8.67
N GLY A 27 1.18 -7.75 9.84
CA GLY A 27 0.61 -7.37 11.14
C GLY A 27 1.18 -6.09 11.74
N GLU A 28 2.27 -5.55 11.18
CA GLU A 28 2.97 -4.41 11.75
C GLU A 28 2.35 -3.09 11.26
N PRO A 29 1.99 -2.16 12.17
CA PRO A 29 1.45 -0.85 11.81
C PRO A 29 2.38 -0.05 10.89
N SER A 30 3.69 -0.20 11.06
CA SER A 30 4.73 0.46 10.24
C SER A 30 4.70 -0.03 8.79
N THR A 31 4.54 -1.34 8.56
CA THR A 31 4.38 -1.89 7.20
C THR A 31 3.08 -1.42 6.58
N LEU A 32 1.97 -1.43 7.33
CA LEU A 32 0.70 -0.89 6.85
C LEU A 32 0.82 0.60 6.48
N GLY A 33 1.52 1.39 7.29
CA GLY A 33 1.84 2.79 6.99
C GLY A 33 2.62 2.95 5.67
N ALA A 34 3.69 2.17 5.48
CA ALA A 34 4.48 2.21 4.26
C ALA A 34 3.67 1.81 3.00
N VAL A 35 2.77 0.82 3.11
CA VAL A 35 1.84 0.45 2.02
C VAL A 35 0.91 1.62 1.70
N MET A 36 0.32 2.25 2.72
CA MET A 36 -0.56 3.40 2.51
C MET A 36 0.18 4.59 1.90
N ASP A 37 1.42 4.86 2.31
CA ASP A 37 2.28 5.90 1.73
C ASP A 37 2.55 5.64 0.25
N PHE A 38 2.87 4.39 -0.11
CA PHE A 38 3.09 4.00 -1.50
C PHE A 38 1.83 4.18 -2.35
N LEU A 39 0.66 3.78 -1.85
CA LEU A 39 -0.61 3.98 -2.56
C LEU A 39 -0.91 5.47 -2.74
N CYS A 40 -0.74 6.27 -1.70
CA CYS A 40 -0.98 7.72 -1.76
C CYS A 40 0.01 8.46 -2.67
N ALA A 41 1.20 7.92 -2.90
CA ALA A 41 2.19 8.47 -3.81
C ALA A 41 1.82 8.31 -5.30
N HIS A 42 0.84 7.46 -5.64
CA HIS A 42 0.41 7.23 -7.01
C HIS A 42 -1.12 7.13 -7.12
N GLU A 43 -1.76 8.17 -7.65
CA GLU A 43 -3.22 8.26 -7.76
C GLU A 43 -3.89 7.04 -8.43
N PRO A 44 -3.38 6.48 -9.54
CA PRO A 44 -3.95 5.25 -10.12
C PRO A 44 -3.93 4.05 -9.17
N ASP A 45 -2.91 3.92 -8.33
CA ASP A 45 -2.80 2.82 -7.37
C ASP A 45 -3.72 3.05 -6.17
N LEU A 46 -3.84 4.30 -5.71
CA LEU A 46 -4.80 4.70 -4.70
C LEU A 46 -6.23 4.37 -5.15
N LEU A 47 -6.60 4.78 -6.36
CA LEU A 47 -7.92 4.51 -6.94
C LEU A 47 -8.17 3.02 -7.13
N GLY A 48 -7.18 2.28 -7.64
CA GLY A 48 -7.28 0.83 -7.81
C GLY A 48 -7.39 0.07 -6.48
N ALA A 49 -6.69 0.51 -5.44
CA ALA A 49 -6.81 -0.07 -4.10
C ALA A 49 -8.16 0.27 -3.47
N ALA A 50 -8.66 1.50 -3.66
CA ALA A 50 -9.97 1.92 -3.18
C ALA A 50 -11.10 1.11 -3.84
N ASP A 51 -11.02 0.92 -5.17
CA ASP A 51 -11.95 0.09 -5.94
C ASP A 51 -11.91 -1.38 -5.49
N ALA A 52 -10.72 -1.96 -5.33
CA ALA A 52 -10.56 -3.34 -4.88
C ALA A 52 -11.06 -3.59 -3.44
N LEU A 53 -11.01 -2.57 -2.59
CA LEU A 53 -11.47 -2.62 -1.21
C LEU A 53 -12.93 -2.16 -1.04
N ASP A 54 -13.59 -1.71 -2.12
CA ASP A 54 -14.93 -1.10 -2.12
C ASP A 54 -15.07 0.04 -1.10
N VAL A 55 -14.06 0.91 -1.05
CA VAL A 55 -14.02 2.09 -0.16
C VAL A 55 -13.69 3.35 -0.95
N GLN A 56 -14.00 4.52 -0.38
CA GLN A 56 -13.58 5.77 -0.98
C GLN A 56 -12.05 5.99 -0.82
N PRO A 57 -11.36 6.56 -1.82
CA PRO A 57 -9.93 6.88 -1.75
C PRO A 57 -9.56 7.73 -0.53
N GLU A 58 -10.45 8.64 -0.10
CA GLU A 58 -10.19 9.47 1.08
C GLU A 58 -10.05 8.66 2.37
N MET A 59 -10.68 7.48 2.45
CA MET A 59 -10.57 6.57 3.60
C MET A 59 -9.17 5.98 3.71
N LEU A 60 -8.53 5.67 2.57
CA LEU A 60 -7.14 5.18 2.55
C LEU A 60 -6.16 6.27 2.97
N VAL A 61 -6.36 7.50 2.50
CA VAL A 61 -5.56 8.67 2.94
C VAL A 61 -5.78 8.96 4.43
N ALA A 62 -6.99 8.83 4.93
CA ALA A 62 -7.28 8.98 6.35
C ALA A 62 -6.63 7.87 7.20
N ALA A 63 -6.58 6.64 6.68
CA ALA A 63 -5.89 5.52 7.32
C ALA A 63 -4.37 5.73 7.36
N GLN A 64 -3.77 6.17 6.26
CA GLN A 64 -2.36 6.59 6.18
C GLN A 64 -2.01 7.57 7.31
N ARG A 65 -2.79 8.64 7.44
CA ARG A 65 -2.58 9.67 8.47
C ARG A 65 -2.69 9.16 9.90
N LYS A 66 -3.47 8.10 10.13
CA LYS A 66 -3.59 7.46 11.45
C LYS A 66 -2.43 6.51 11.76
N LEU A 67 -1.81 5.93 10.73
CA LEU A 67 -0.70 4.97 10.85
C LEU A 67 0.67 5.64 10.87
N GLY A 68 0.81 6.81 10.21
CA GLY A 68 2.03 7.62 10.19
C GLY A 68 2.14 8.65 11.32
N ALA A 69 1.25 8.60 12.34
CA ALA A 69 1.22 9.49 13.50
C ALA A 69 1.70 8.80 14.78
#